data_AF-A0A969ZB43-F1
#
_entry.id   AF-A0A969ZB43-F1
#
_cell.length_a   1.000
_cell.length_b   1.000
_cell.length_c   1.000
_cell.angle_alpha   90.00
_cell.angle_beta   90.00
_cell.angle_gamma   90.00
#
_symmetry.space_group_name_H-M   'P 1'
#
loop_
_entity.id
_entity.type
_entity.pdbx_description
1 polymer ?
#
loop_
_entity_poly.entity_id
_entity_poly.type
_entity_poly.pdbx_seq_one_letter_code
_entity_poly.pdbx_strand_id
1 'polypeptide(L)'
;MRKAKELSNIPILLIILVVSAIFTACCMNLNPSSTVKSDGAILLKVNPELSIRYDGDGMVTEIKAKNSDGKVILDNYGDYVGKDTKTAIIELVGKINEAGYFAESEAVNVREVVLEFEEGSKIPNMTFSNEISEGVKSKIR
;
A
#
# COMPACT_ATOMS: atom_id res chain seq x y z
N MET A 1 40.08 -41.77 69.00
CA MET A 1 40.01 -40.48 69.72
C MET A 1 38.92 -39.64 69.10
N ARG A 2 38.12 -38.98 69.95
CA ARG A 2 36.89 -38.25 69.65
C ARG A 2 37.17 -36.95 68.87
N LYS A 3 36.25 -36.59 67.97
CA LYS A 3 35.73 -35.24 67.60
C LYS A 3 35.36 -35.25 66.10
N ALA A 4 34.28 -34.65 65.62
CA ALA A 4 33.19 -33.89 66.24
C ALA A 4 32.09 -33.66 65.19
N LYS A 5 30.86 -33.44 65.68
CA LYS A 5 29.77 -32.63 65.11
C LYS A 5 29.21 -33.02 63.74
N GLU A 6 28.12 -33.79 63.80
CA GLU A 6 26.92 -33.51 62.99
C GLU A 6 26.42 -32.10 63.33
N LEU A 7 26.38 -31.18 62.36
CA LEU A 7 25.49 -30.03 62.44
C LEU A 7 25.19 -29.43 61.06
N SER A 8 23.95 -29.69 60.64
CA SER A 8 22.99 -28.74 60.07
C SER A 8 23.39 -27.99 58.79
N ASN A 9 22.69 -28.38 57.72
CA ASN A 9 22.33 -27.54 56.59
C ASN A 9 22.04 -26.09 57.02
N ILE A 10 22.85 -25.16 56.52
CA ILE A 10 22.56 -23.72 56.53
C ILE A 10 22.86 -23.21 55.11
N PRO A 11 21.90 -22.62 54.40
CA PRO A 11 22.10 -22.16 53.03
C PRO A 11 22.84 -20.83 53.06
N ILE A 12 24.07 -20.78 52.56
CA ILE A 12 24.82 -19.54 52.39
C ILE A 12 24.77 -19.14 50.92
N LEU A 13 23.83 -18.24 50.68
CA LEU A 13 23.71 -17.34 49.54
C LEU A 13 25.06 -16.70 49.20
N LEU A 14 25.60 -16.94 48.00
CA LEU A 14 26.66 -16.09 47.43
C LEU A 14 26.71 -16.19 45.89
N ILE A 15 26.29 -15.09 45.26
CA ILE A 15 26.85 -14.46 44.05
C ILE A 15 26.49 -15.01 42.64
N ILE A 16 25.53 -14.30 42.04
CA ILE A 16 25.56 -13.61 40.73
C ILE A 16 26.04 -14.39 39.49
N LEU A 17 25.09 -14.69 38.59
CA LEU A 17 25.11 -14.17 37.21
C LEU A 17 23.72 -14.34 36.57
N VAL A 18 22.94 -13.25 36.55
CA VAL A 18 21.76 -13.15 35.69
C VAL A 18 22.26 -13.00 34.26
N VAL A 19 22.35 -14.09 33.52
CA VAL A 19 22.42 -14.03 32.05
C VAL A 19 20.99 -14.22 31.56
N SER A 20 20.37 -13.06 31.33
CA SER A 20 19.13 -12.88 30.60
C SER A 20 19.24 -13.55 29.24
N ALA A 21 18.80 -14.81 29.14
CA ALA A 21 18.50 -15.44 27.87
C ALA A 21 17.13 -14.92 27.43
N ILE A 22 17.14 -13.70 26.89
CA ILE A 22 16.06 -13.18 26.07
C ILE A 22 16.03 -14.11 24.85
N PHE A 23 15.22 -15.17 24.92
CA PHE A 23 14.73 -15.84 23.72
C PHE A 23 13.77 -14.87 23.05
N THR A 24 14.37 -13.89 22.38
CA THR A 24 13.70 -12.93 21.52
C THR A 24 12.96 -13.75 20.48
N ALA A 25 11.66 -13.86 20.70
CA ALA A 25 10.71 -14.25 19.69
C ALA A 25 10.94 -13.32 18.49
N CYS A 26 11.68 -13.81 17.50
CA CYS A 26 11.69 -13.25 16.17
C CYS A 26 10.34 -13.60 15.53
N CYS A 27 9.26 -13.10 16.11
CA CYS A 27 8.05 -12.79 15.37
C CYS A 27 8.47 -11.66 14.43
N MET A 28 9.06 -12.04 13.29
CA MET A 28 9.13 -11.17 12.13
C MET A 28 7.69 -10.91 11.70
N ASN A 29 7.08 -9.93 12.35
CA ASN A 29 6.07 -9.10 11.71
C ASN A 29 6.84 -8.28 10.67
N LEU A 30 7.14 -8.90 9.53
CA LEU A 30 7.43 -8.18 8.31
C LEU A 30 6.12 -7.54 7.89
N ASN A 31 5.76 -6.46 8.56
CA ASN A 31 4.94 -5.43 7.99
C ASN A 31 5.92 -4.36 7.50
N PRO A 32 6.62 -4.54 6.37
CA PRO A 32 7.14 -3.40 5.67
C PRO A 32 5.92 -2.65 5.13
N SER A 33 5.27 -1.87 6.00
CA SER A 33 4.81 -0.58 5.54
C SER A 33 6.09 0.22 5.28
N SER A 34 6.78 -0.18 4.22
CA SER A 34 7.73 0.67 3.54
C SER A 34 6.88 1.88 3.22
N THR A 35 7.04 2.94 4.00
CA THR A 35 6.60 4.26 3.56
C THR A 35 7.50 4.57 2.36
N VAL A 36 7.22 3.93 1.22
CA VAL A 36 7.87 4.24 -0.04
C VAL A 36 7.53 5.70 -0.25
N LYS A 37 8.56 6.53 -0.27
CA LYS A 37 8.41 7.96 -0.35
C LYS A 37 7.70 8.28 -1.66
N SER A 38 6.41 8.58 -1.57
CA SER A 38 5.66 9.01 -2.74
C SER A 38 6.06 10.45 -3.06
N ASP A 39 6.44 10.68 -4.30
CA ASP A 39 6.79 11.99 -4.84
C ASP A 39 5.59 12.65 -5.55
N GLY A 40 4.49 11.92 -5.75
CA GLY A 40 3.23 12.49 -6.25
C GLY A 40 2.03 11.58 -6.03
N ALA A 41 0.85 12.11 -6.36
CA ALA A 41 -0.40 11.37 -6.36
C ALA A 41 -1.32 11.82 -7.50
N ILE A 42 -2.03 10.87 -8.09
CA ILE A 42 -3.09 11.09 -9.08
C ILE A 42 -4.41 10.62 -8.50
N LEU A 43 -5.42 11.47 -8.58
CA LEU A 43 -6.80 11.19 -8.26
C LEU A 43 -7.55 10.85 -9.56
N LEU A 44 -7.96 9.60 -9.67
CA LEU A 44 -8.83 9.09 -10.73
C LEU A 44 -10.28 9.25 -10.29
N LYS A 45 -11.03 10.12 -10.97
CA LYS A 45 -12.44 10.38 -10.72
C LYS A 45 -13.28 9.95 -11.91
N VAL A 46 -14.08 8.91 -11.69
CA VAL A 46 -15.14 8.45 -12.59
C VAL A 46 -16.46 8.29 -11.84
N ASN A 47 -16.35 8.01 -10.54
CA ASN A 47 -17.30 7.27 -9.73
C ASN A 47 -17.43 5.83 -10.24
N PRO A 48 -16.46 4.95 -9.93
CA PRO A 48 -15.57 4.94 -8.76
C PRO A 48 -14.47 6.03 -8.70
N GLU A 49 -14.00 6.33 -7.49
CA GLU A 49 -12.90 7.27 -7.23
C GLU A 49 -11.72 6.61 -6.49
N LEU A 50 -10.50 6.80 -7.01
CA LEU A 50 -9.27 6.21 -6.46
C LEU A 50 -8.12 7.22 -6.46
N SER A 51 -7.27 7.16 -5.43
CA SER A 51 -6.00 7.90 -5.35
C SER A 51 -4.84 6.94 -5.51
N ILE A 52 -3.96 7.23 -6.47
CA ILE A 52 -2.79 6.45 -6.84
C ILE A 52 -1.57 7.30 -6.50
N ARG A 53 -0.81 6.89 -5.47
CA ARG A 53 0.45 7.55 -5.08
C ARG A 53 1.61 6.86 -5.77
N TYR A 54 2.60 7.63 -6.19
CA TYR A 54 3.77 7.11 -6.92
C TYR A 54 5.07 7.79 -6.47
N ASP A 55 6.19 7.11 -6.69
CA ASP A 55 7.54 7.61 -6.40
C ASP A 55 8.15 8.39 -7.58
N GLY A 56 9.37 8.91 -7.41
CA GLY A 56 10.06 9.69 -8.43
C GLY A 56 10.35 8.94 -9.74
N ASP A 57 10.36 7.60 -9.71
CA ASP A 57 10.53 6.76 -10.91
C ASP A 57 9.19 6.47 -11.61
N GLY A 58 8.07 6.95 -11.06
CA GLY A 58 6.73 6.72 -11.58
C GLY A 58 6.15 5.36 -11.21
N MET A 59 6.68 4.69 -10.17
CA MET A 59 6.16 3.42 -9.67
C MET A 59 5.10 3.65 -8.60
N VAL A 60 4.04 2.85 -8.63
CA VAL A 60 2.95 2.93 -7.65
C VAL A 60 3.46 2.53 -6.27
N THR A 61 3.21 3.40 -5.30
CA THR A 61 3.56 3.20 -3.89
C THR A 61 2.34 2.86 -3.03
N GLU A 62 1.16 3.34 -3.43
CA GLU A 62 -0.08 3.12 -2.70
C GLU A 62 -1.28 3.39 -3.62
N ILE A 63 -2.36 2.60 -3.47
CA ILE A 63 -3.67 2.93 -4.05
C ILE A 63 -4.74 2.91 -2.95
N LYS A 64 -5.55 3.97 -2.89
CA LYS A 64 -6.63 4.14 -1.93
C LYS A 64 -7.96 4.42 -2.62
N ALA A 65 -9.01 3.75 -2.21
CA ALA A 65 -10.37 4.10 -2.58
C ALA A 65 -10.77 5.42 -1.92
N LYS A 66 -11.41 6.31 -2.68
CA LYS A 66 -11.95 7.58 -2.18
C LYS A 66 -13.48 7.55 -2.02
N ASN A 67 -14.14 6.56 -2.60
CA ASN A 67 -15.57 6.31 -2.40
C ASN A 67 -15.89 4.79 -2.32
N SER A 68 -17.16 4.45 -2.08
CA SER A 68 -17.62 3.05 -1.94
C SER A 68 -17.40 2.23 -3.20
N ASP A 69 -17.67 2.80 -4.38
CA ASP A 69 -17.45 2.14 -5.66
C ASP A 69 -15.95 1.86 -5.89
N GLY A 70 -15.06 2.80 -5.52
CA GLY A 70 -13.62 2.61 -5.60
C GLY A 70 -13.13 1.47 -4.69
N LYS A 71 -13.78 1.26 -3.54
CA LYS A 71 -13.50 0.12 -2.67
C LYS A 71 -13.90 -1.20 -3.33
N VAL A 72 -15.04 -1.24 -4.01
CA VAL A 72 -15.47 -2.42 -4.79
C VAL A 72 -14.45 -2.73 -5.88
N ILE A 73 -13.91 -1.73 -6.57
CA ILE A 73 -12.84 -1.95 -7.55
C ILE A 73 -11.59 -2.50 -6.86
N LEU A 74 -11.09 -1.90 -5.78
CA LEU A 74 -9.85 -2.37 -5.15
C LEU A 74 -9.94 -3.77 -4.56
N ASP A 75 -11.06 -4.10 -3.88
CA ASP A 75 -11.24 -5.38 -3.20
C ASP A 75 -11.23 -6.56 -4.20
N ASN A 76 -11.68 -6.35 -5.44
CA ASN A 76 -11.77 -7.40 -6.45
C ASN A 76 -10.49 -7.56 -7.30
N TYR A 77 -9.58 -6.59 -7.26
CA TYR A 77 -8.61 -6.40 -8.34
C TYR A 77 -7.20 -5.98 -7.89
N GLY A 78 -6.91 -6.03 -6.59
CA GLY A 78 -5.70 -5.49 -5.98
C GLY A 78 -4.45 -6.37 -6.13
N ASP A 79 -3.50 -5.88 -6.93
CA ASP A 79 -2.07 -5.80 -6.59
C ASP A 79 -1.39 -4.85 -7.60
N TYR A 80 -1.03 -3.66 -7.11
CA TYR A 80 -0.51 -2.58 -7.96
C TYR A 80 0.77 -1.96 -7.44
N VAL A 81 1.14 -2.21 -6.19
CA VAL A 81 2.34 -1.60 -5.60
C VAL A 81 3.57 -2.13 -6.35
N GLY A 82 4.45 -1.22 -6.76
CA GLY A 82 5.63 -1.51 -7.57
C GLY A 82 5.38 -1.61 -9.08
N LYS A 83 4.13 -1.50 -9.56
CA LYS A 83 3.84 -1.37 -10.98
C LYS A 83 4.08 0.05 -11.47
N ASP A 84 4.35 0.17 -12.77
CA ASP A 84 4.32 1.46 -13.46
C ASP A 84 2.94 2.14 -13.32
N THR A 85 2.94 3.42 -12.95
CA THR A 85 1.71 4.18 -12.62
C THR A 85 0.77 4.29 -13.81
N LYS A 86 1.31 4.44 -15.03
CA LYS A 86 0.50 4.48 -16.25
C LYS A 86 -0.19 3.13 -16.47
N THR A 87 0.55 2.03 -16.37
CA THR A 87 0.00 0.68 -16.46
C THR A 87 -1.12 0.46 -15.45
N ALA A 88 -0.90 0.85 -14.19
CA ALA A 88 -1.88 0.72 -13.13
C ALA A 88 -3.16 1.52 -13.42
N ILE A 89 -3.05 2.78 -13.88
CA ILE A 89 -4.21 3.60 -14.22
C ILE A 89 -4.98 3.01 -15.42
N ILE A 90 -4.28 2.55 -16.46
CA ILE A 90 -4.91 1.93 -17.64
C ILE A 90 -5.66 0.65 -17.25
N GLU A 91 -5.07 -0.20 -16.40
CA GLU A 91 -5.72 -1.40 -15.86
C GLU A 91 -6.94 -1.05 -15.01
N LEU A 92 -6.83 -0.05 -14.12
CA LEU A 92 -7.94 0.40 -13.29
C LEU A 92 -9.10 0.93 -14.14
N VAL A 93 -8.84 1.79 -15.12
CA VAL A 93 -9.87 2.29 -16.04
C VAL A 93 -10.50 1.14 -16.83
N GLY A 94 -9.71 0.17 -17.29
CA GLY A 94 -10.23 -1.04 -17.93
C GLY A 94 -11.20 -1.80 -17.02
N LYS A 95 -10.83 -2.00 -15.75
CA LYS A 95 -11.68 -2.68 -14.76
C LYS A 95 -12.95 -1.91 -14.42
N ILE A 96 -12.86 -0.59 -14.36
CA ILE A 96 -14.02 0.30 -14.18
C ILE A 96 -14.97 0.14 -15.37
N ASN A 97 -14.44 0.02 -16.58
CA ASN A 97 -15.23 -0.25 -17.79
C ASN A 97 -15.89 -1.62 -17.78
N GLU A 98 -15.12 -2.66 -17.48
CA GLU A 98 -15.62 -4.04 -17.39
C GLU A 98 -16.70 -4.20 -16.31
N ALA A 99 -16.60 -3.43 -15.23
CA ALA A 99 -17.63 -3.35 -14.19
C ALA A 99 -18.89 -2.56 -14.59
N GLY A 100 -18.91 -1.97 -15.80
CA GLY A 100 -20.08 -1.29 -16.36
C GLY A 100 -20.27 0.16 -15.93
N TYR A 101 -19.29 0.78 -15.25
CA TYR A 101 -19.42 2.16 -14.78
C TYR A 101 -19.41 3.20 -15.91
N PHE A 102 -18.90 2.85 -17.10
CA PHE A 102 -18.95 3.71 -18.29
C PHE A 102 -20.16 3.47 -19.19
N ALA A 103 -20.93 2.41 -18.96
CA ALA A 103 -22.13 2.17 -19.75
C ALA A 103 -23.14 3.30 -19.51
N GLU A 104 -23.87 3.71 -20.56
CA GLU A 104 -25.01 4.64 -20.47
C GLU A 104 -26.13 4.00 -19.63
N SER A 105 -25.98 4.01 -18.30
CA SER A 105 -26.97 3.47 -17.39
C SER A 105 -28.03 4.53 -17.09
N GLU A 106 -28.82 4.94 -18.08
CA GLU A 106 -29.92 5.93 -17.94
C GLU A 106 -29.56 7.24 -17.20
N ALA A 107 -28.27 7.49 -16.99
CA ALA A 107 -27.77 8.64 -16.27
C ALA A 107 -27.77 9.79 -17.27
N VAL A 108 -28.48 10.86 -16.92
CA VAL A 108 -28.60 12.09 -17.71
C VAL A 108 -27.23 12.72 -18.04
N ASN A 109 -26.15 12.26 -17.41
CA ASN A 109 -24.77 12.69 -17.67
C ASN A 109 -23.87 11.49 -18.00
N VAL A 110 -23.18 11.56 -19.14
CA VAL A 110 -22.05 10.69 -19.48
C VAL A 110 -21.02 10.78 -18.36
N ARG A 111 -20.53 9.63 -17.86
CA ARG A 111 -19.46 9.63 -16.85
C ARG A 111 -18.14 9.98 -17.50
N GLU A 112 -17.57 11.11 -17.11
CA GLU A 112 -16.25 11.58 -17.57
C GLU A 112 -15.14 10.95 -16.73
N VAL A 113 -14.02 10.58 -17.37
CA VAL A 113 -12.79 10.22 -16.66
C VAL A 113 -11.95 11.45 -16.42
N VAL A 114 -11.91 11.90 -15.17
CA VAL A 114 -11.08 13.01 -14.74
C VAL A 114 -9.85 12.47 -14.01
N LEU A 115 -8.68 12.90 -14.46
CA LEU A 115 -7.40 12.64 -13.80
C LEU A 115 -6.88 13.96 -13.24
N GLU A 116 -6.73 14.02 -11.92
CA GLU A 116 -6.25 15.21 -11.22
C GLU A 116 -4.97 14.89 -10.45
N PHE A 117 -3.93 15.70 -10.64
CA PHE A 117 -2.70 15.57 -9.88
C PHE A 117 -2.85 16.32 -8.55
N GLU A 118 -2.51 15.69 -7.42
CA GLU A 118 -2.50 16.38 -6.14
C GLU A 118 -1.44 17.49 -6.13
N GLU A 119 -1.70 18.58 -5.42
CA GLU A 119 -0.79 19.72 -5.32
C GLU A 119 0.60 19.28 -4.82
N GLY A 120 1.65 19.76 -5.49
CA GLY A 120 3.03 19.39 -5.17
C GLY A 120 3.48 18.04 -5.74
N SER A 121 2.63 17.33 -6.50
CA SER A 121 3.03 16.11 -7.20
C SER A 121 4.12 16.38 -8.23
N LYS A 122 5.22 15.63 -8.14
CA LYS A 122 6.27 15.66 -9.17
C LYS A 122 5.87 14.81 -10.35
N ILE A 123 5.99 15.35 -11.56
CA ILE A 123 5.79 14.58 -12.78
C ILE A 123 7.10 13.82 -13.09
N PRO A 124 7.10 12.47 -13.16
CA PRO A 124 8.34 11.69 -13.35
C PRO A 124 9.10 12.03 -14.63
N ASN A 125 8.37 12.26 -15.73
CA ASN A 125 8.95 12.62 -17.02
C ASN A 125 7.98 13.50 -17.86
N MET A 126 8.49 14.14 -18.91
CA MET A 126 7.72 15.08 -19.73
C MET A 126 6.55 14.43 -20.51
N THR A 127 6.59 13.13 -20.78
CA THR A 127 5.55 12.41 -21.53
C THR A 127 4.49 11.78 -20.64
N PHE A 128 4.72 11.70 -19.32
CA PHE A 128 3.91 10.98 -18.34
C PHE A 128 2.41 11.31 -18.43
N SER A 129 2.05 12.60 -18.35
CA SER A 129 0.66 13.04 -18.40
C SER A 129 -0.02 12.69 -19.73
N ASN A 130 0.69 12.85 -20.85
CA ASN A 130 0.17 12.54 -22.18
C ASN A 130 -0.03 11.03 -22.34
N GLU A 131 0.94 10.23 -21.92
CA GLU A 131 0.88 8.77 -22.03
C GLU A 131 -0.24 8.15 -21.19
N ILE A 132 -0.50 8.71 -20.00
CA ILE A 132 -1.66 8.29 -19.19
C ILE A 132 -2.95 8.69 -19.90
N SER A 133 -3.06 9.94 -20.38
CA SER A 133 -4.27 10.42 -21.07
C SER A 133 -4.60 9.57 -22.30
N GLU A 134 -3.63 9.31 -23.17
CA GLU A 134 -3.81 8.47 -24.36
C GLU A 134 -4.13 7.01 -23.98
N GLY A 135 -3.47 6.48 -22.94
CA GLY A 135 -3.75 5.15 -22.41
C GLY A 135 -5.20 5.01 -21.92
N VAL A 136 -5.69 5.99 -21.18
CA VAL A 136 -7.07 6.04 -20.67
C VAL A 136 -8.07 6.16 -21.81
N LYS A 137 -7.85 7.05 -22.78
CA LYS A 137 -8.70 7.17 -23.98
C LYS A 137 -8.79 5.87 -24.77
N SER A 138 -7.74 5.05 -24.79
CA SER A 138 -7.79 3.75 -25.48
C SER A 138 -8.72 2.72 -24.83
N LYS A 139 -9.06 2.92 -23.54
CA LYS A 139 -9.90 2.00 -22.75
C LYS A 139 -11.37 2.37 -22.70
N ILE A 140 -11.70 3.62 -23.03
CA ILE A 140 -13.05 4.15 -23.05
C ILE A 140 -13.40 4.30 -24.53
N ARG A 141 -14.42 3.59 -25.00
CA ARG A 141 -14.75 3.52 -26.41
C ARG A 141 -16.19 3.95 -26.66
#